data_AF-T2DMF4-F1
#
_entry.id   AF-T2DMF4-F1
#
_cell.length_a   1.000
_cell.length_b   1.000
_cell.length_c   1.000
_cell.angle_alpha   90.00
_cell.angle_beta   90.00
_cell.angle_gamma   90.00
#
_symmetry.space_group_name_H-M   'P 1'
#
loop_
_entity.id
_entity.type
_entity.pdbx_description
1 polymer ?
#
loop_
_entity_poly.entity_id
_entity_poly.type
_entity_poly.pdbx_seq_one_letter_code
_entity_poly.pdbx_strand_id
1 'polypeptide(L)' 'MLGKEGHNIILHGRSKAKLDNIKGALEAQYPGSTFAAVQADLSLFDDVKQLAVEVKAKYKHLF' A
#
# COMPACT_ATOMS: atom_id res chain seq x y z
N MET A 1 -8.74 9.91 10.00
CA MET A 1 -8.04 8.61 9.84
C MET A 1 -8.32 8.10 8.44
N LEU A 2 -7.29 7.87 7.63
CA LEU A 2 -7.47 7.66 6.19
C LEU A 2 -8.48 6.54 5.85
N GLY A 3 -8.42 5.40 6.54
CA GLY A 3 -9.33 4.27 6.29
C GLY A 3 -10.79 4.54 6.70
N LYS A 4 -11.01 5.38 7.71
CA LYS A 4 -12.35 5.79 8.13
C LYS A 4 -12.99 6.78 7.16
N GLU A 5 -12.17 7.53 6.44
CA GLU A 5 -12.59 8.56 5.48
C GLU A 5 -12.85 7.99 4.07
N GLY A 6 -12.65 6.69 3.85
CA GLY A 6 -12.92 6.05 2.56
C GLY A 6 -11.81 6.19 1.52
N HIS A 7 -10.59 6.54 1.93
CA HIS A 7 -9.49 6.74 0.99
C HIS A 7 -8.93 5.42 0.44
N ASN A 8 -8.28 5.52 -0.72
CA ASN A 8 -7.44 4.46 -1.26
C ASN A 8 -6.04 4.56 -0.62
N ILE A 9 -5.61 3.50 0.07
CA ILE A 9 -4.40 3.52 0.89
C ILE A 9 -3.41 2.50 0.35
N ILE A 10 -2.17 2.94 0.16
CA ILE A 10 -1.04 2.09 -0.20
C ILE A 10 -0.18 1.88 1.04
N LEU A 11 -0.12 0.63 1.48
CA LEU A 11 0.72 0.16 2.57
C LEU A 11 2.06 -0.29 1.99
N HIS A 12 3.15 0.08 2.67
CA HIS A 12 4.48 -0.41 2.33
C HIS A 12 5.19 -0.98 3.55
N GLY A 13 6.17 -1.84 3.31
CA GLY A 13 6.97 -2.45 4.35
C GLY A 13 7.87 -3.57 3.82
N ARG A 14 8.83 -3.99 4.65
CA ARG A 14 9.85 -4.99 4.26
C ARG A 14 9.36 -6.42 4.33
N SER A 15 8.36 -6.71 5.15
CA SER A 15 7.85 -8.07 5.38
C SER A 15 6.51 -8.26 4.68
N LYS A 16 6.51 -9.10 3.65
CA LYS A 16 5.29 -9.48 2.93
C LYS A 16 4.22 -10.08 3.84
N ALA A 17 4.62 -11.00 4.72
CA ALA A 17 3.69 -11.66 5.64
C ALA A 17 2.99 -10.66 6.59
N LYS A 18 3.74 -9.67 7.12
CA LYS A 18 3.15 -8.63 7.97
C LYS A 18 2.22 -7.71 7.18
N LEU A 19 2.61 -7.34 5.96
CA LEU A 19 1.79 -6.53 5.07
C LEU A 19 0.46 -7.21 4.74
N ASP A 20 0.48 -8.50 4.39
CA ASP A 20 -0.73 -9.25 4.05
C ASP A 20 -1.67 -9.36 5.24
N ASN A 21 -1.13 -9.63 6.43
CA ASN A 21 -1.92 -9.69 7.67
C ASN A 21 -2.58 -8.34 8.00
N ILE A 22 -1.81 -7.26 8.00
CA ILE A 22 -2.33 -5.91 8.29
C ILE A 22 -3.35 -5.47 7.24
N LYS A 23 -3.09 -5.76 5.96
CA LYS A 23 -4.03 -5.45 4.88
C LYS A 23 -5.39 -6.12 5.14
N GLY A 24 -5.42 -7.42 5.43
CA GLY A 24 -6.66 -8.14 5.70
C GLY A 24 -7.41 -7.59 6.92
N ALA A 25 -6.69 -7.26 7.99
CA ALA A 25 -7.28 -6.64 9.18
C ALA A 25 -7.91 -5.26 8.87
N LEU A 26 -7.23 -4.43 8.06
CA LEU A 26 -7.72 -3.10 7.68
C LEU A 26 -8.91 -3.17 6.72
N GLU A 27 -8.91 -4.10 5.76
CA GLU A 27 -10.05 -4.31 4.86
C GLU A 27 -11.30 -4.75 5.63
N ALA A 28 -11.14 -5.61 6.64
CA ALA A 28 -12.25 -6.01 7.51
C ALA A 28 -12.77 -4.86 8.39
N GLN A 29 -11.88 -3.99 8.87
CA GLN A 29 -12.23 -2.87 9.73
C GLN A 29 -12.80 -1.67 8.97
N TYR A 30 -12.40 -1.48 7.72
CA TYR A 30 -12.71 -0.29 6.92
C TYR A 30 -13.21 -0.67 5.52
N PRO A 31 -14.42 -1.25 5.39
CA PRO A 31 -14.94 -1.74 4.12
C PRO A 31 -15.20 -0.64 3.08
N GLY A 32 -15.28 0.63 3.50
CA GLY A 32 -15.43 1.79 2.62
C GLY A 32 -14.11 2.30 2.01
N SER A 33 -12.98 1.70 2.37
CA SER A 33 -11.65 2.06 1.86
C SER A 33 -11.05 0.90 1.09
N THR A 34 -10.07 1.21 0.22
CA THR A 34 -9.29 0.17 -0.46
C THR A 34 -7.86 0.16 0.05
N PHE A 35 -7.27 -1.02 0.14
CA PHE A 35 -5.90 -1.19 0.61
C PHE A 35 -5.10 -1.98 -0.40
N ALA A 36 -3.92 -1.47 -0.75
CA ALA A 36 -2.91 -2.24 -1.46
C ALA A 36 -1.65 -2.36 -0.61
N ALA A 37 -0.96 -3.49 -0.75
CA ALA A 37 0.32 -3.71 -0.14
C ALA A 37 1.38 -3.77 -1.24
N VAL A 38 2.46 -2.99 -1.09
CA VAL A 38 3.65 -3.07 -1.93
C VAL A 38 4.85 -3.29 -1.00
N GLN A 39 5.57 -4.39 -1.22
CA GLN A 39 6.76 -4.67 -0.42
C GLN A 39 7.91 -3.80 -0.90
N ALA A 40 8.52 -3.04 0.02
CA ALA A 40 9.67 -2.19 -0.28
C ALA A 40 10.41 -1.84 1.01
N ASP A 41 11.75 -1.83 0.95
CA ASP A 41 12.60 -1.17 1.94
C ASP A 41 12.88 0.28 1.51
N LEU A 42 12.23 1.24 2.16
CA LEU A 42 12.44 2.65 1.83
C LEU A 42 13.84 3.19 2.20
N SER A 43 14.65 2.39 2.89
CA SER A 43 16.05 2.70 3.16
C SER A 43 16.94 2.40 1.95
N LEU A 44 16.44 1.62 0.97
CA LEU A 44 17.15 1.26 -0.26
C LEU A 44 16.56 2.04 -1.43
N PHE A 45 17.38 2.84 -2.11
CA PHE A 45 16.90 3.72 -3.18
C PHE A 45 16.32 2.95 -4.38
N ASP A 46 16.87 1.77 -4.69
CA ASP A 46 16.37 0.95 -5.78
C ASP A 46 14.99 0.35 -5.48
N ASP A 47 14.72 -0.03 -4.23
CA ASP A 47 13.37 -0.42 -3.78
C ASP A 47 12.40 0.74 -3.88
N VAL A 48 12.82 1.98 -3.57
CA VAL A 48 11.99 3.19 -3.72
C VAL A 48 11.63 3.44 -5.19
N LYS A 49 12.59 3.30 -6.11
CA LYS A 49 12.32 3.42 -7.56
C LYS A 49 11.32 2.38 -8.01
N GLN A 50 11.53 1.12 -7.61
CA GLN A 50 10.66 0.01 -7.98
C GLN A 50 9.25 0.21 -7.45
N LEU A 51 9.10 0.63 -6.19
CA LEU A 51 7.82 1.01 -5.59
C LEU A 51 7.12 2.10 -6.42
N ALA A 52 7.83 3.17 -6.80
CA ALA A 52 7.25 4.26 -7.57
C ALA A 52 6.77 3.79 -8.96
N VAL A 53 7.52 2.91 -9.63
CA VAL A 53 7.13 2.32 -10.92
C VAL A 53 5.87 1.47 -10.76
N GLU A 54 5.81 0.60 -9.75
CA GLU A 54 4.65 -0.25 -9.49
C GLU A 54 3.39 0.54 -9.16
N VAL A 55 3.51 1.56 -8.30
CA VAL A 55 2.41 2.46 -7.96
C VAL A 55 1.92 3.21 -9.20
N LYS A 56 2.83 3.77 -10.00
CA LYS A 56 2.46 4.48 -11.24
C LYS A 56 1.75 3.56 -12.24
N ALA A 57 2.23 2.32 -12.39
CA ALA A 57 1.62 1.36 -13.33
C ALA A 57 0.21 0.95 -12.89
N LYS A 58 0.00 0.78 -11.58
CA LYS A 58 -1.28 0.31 -11.01
C LYS A 58 -2.32 1.44 -10.85
N TYR A 59 -1.88 2.65 -10.53
CA TYR A 59 -2.75 3.77 -10.21
C TYR A 59 -2.58 4.92 -11.20
N LYS A 60 -3.06 4.69 -12.43
CA LYS A 60 -2.93 5.62 -13.57
C LYS A 60 -3.58 7.00 -13.37
N HIS A 61 -4.37 7.20 -12.32
CA HIS A 61 -5.04 8.48 -12.03
C HIS A 61 -4.23 9.38 -11.08
N LEU A 62 -3.10 8.89 -10.54
CA LEU A 62 -2.25 9.66 -9.63
C LEU A 62 -1.20 10.52 -10.36
N PHE A 63 -1.03 10.34 -11.68
CA PHE A 63 -0.02 10.97 -12.53
C PHE A 63 -0.58 11.17 -13.93
#